data_AF-A0A1H4W8C4-F1
#
_entry.id   AF-A0A1H4W8C4-F1
#
_cell.length_a   1.000
_cell.length_b   1.000
_cell.length_c   1.000
_cell.angle_alpha   90.00
_cell.angle_beta   90.00
_cell.angle_gamma   90.00
#
_symmetry.space_group_name_H-M   'P 1'
#
loop_
_entity.id
_entity.type
_entity.pdbx_description
1 polymer ?
#
loop_
_entity_poly.entity_id
_entity_poly.type
_entity_poly.pdbx_seq_one_letter_code
_entity_poly.pdbx_strand_id
1 'polypeptide(L)'
;MRKGNDYILKLRPWSLSTFVVALLAVVLATATQEMFASFGMQFYFAAFVPAILIAGLLGGAPAGAFATIITVPIVWWVFMPPYFEFAWPTADDYDSIATFLLSSALLLGFSQLYREALAILRK
;
A
#
# COMPACT_ATOMS: atom_id res chain seq x y z
N MET A 1 13.77 4.29 28.91
CA MET A 1 13.95 3.12 28.02
C MET A 1 13.15 3.32 26.73
N ARG A 2 13.78 3.87 25.67
CA ARG A 2 13.19 4.01 24.32
C ARG A 2 13.79 2.91 23.42
N LYS A 3 13.29 1.67 23.54
CA LYS A 3 13.72 0.53 22.68
C LYS A 3 12.74 0.24 21.53
N GLY A 4 11.55 0.83 21.58
CA GLY A 4 10.44 0.49 20.69
C GLY A 4 10.40 1.18 19.33
N ASN A 5 11.33 2.06 18.95
CA ASN A 5 11.26 2.73 17.64
C ASN A 5 12.40 2.36 16.68
N ASP A 6 13.33 1.50 17.10
CA ASP A 6 14.50 1.15 16.31
C ASP A 6 14.16 0.31 15.07
N TYR A 7 13.03 -0.41 15.06
CA TYR A 7 12.66 -1.28 13.95
C TYR A 7 12.19 -0.53 12.70
N ILE A 8 11.50 0.61 12.86
CA ILE A 8 10.97 1.39 11.72
C ILE A 8 12.12 2.07 10.96
N LEU A 9 13.14 2.56 11.68
CA LEU A 9 14.27 3.28 11.09
C LEU A 9 15.46 2.36 10.75
N LYS A 10 15.49 1.11 11.24
CA LYS A 10 16.55 0.14 10.86
C LYS A 10 16.46 -0.29 9.41
N LEU A 11 15.24 -0.39 8.89
CA LEU A 11 15.01 -0.77 7.51
C LEU A 11 15.45 0.37 6.59
N ARG A 12 16.61 0.15 5.94
CA ARG A 12 17.14 1.08 4.94
C ARG A 12 16.09 1.25 3.84
N PRO A 13 15.66 2.49 3.54
CA PRO A 13 14.90 2.74 2.32
C PRO A 13 15.77 2.25 1.15
N TRP A 14 15.19 1.43 0.25
CA TRP A 14 15.87 0.67 -0.82
C TRP A 14 16.48 -0.70 -0.46
N SER A 15 16.21 -1.27 0.71
CA SER A 15 16.62 -2.66 0.97
C SER A 15 15.69 -3.67 0.31
N LEU A 16 16.22 -4.78 -0.21
CA LEU A 16 15.44 -5.94 -0.67
C LEU A 16 14.41 -6.40 0.39
N SER A 17 14.79 -6.33 1.67
CA SER A 17 13.90 -6.70 2.79
C SER A 17 12.65 -5.82 2.85
N THR A 18 12.76 -4.53 2.49
CA THR A 18 11.61 -3.61 2.51
C THR A 18 10.61 -3.90 1.40
N PHE A 19 11.09 -4.32 0.23
CA PHE A 19 10.23 -4.76 -0.86
C PHE A 19 9.52 -6.08 -0.52
N VAL A 20 10.20 -7.01 0.14
CA VAL A 20 9.56 -8.25 0.63
C VAL A 20 8.46 -7.95 1.65
N VAL A 21 8.72 -7.07 2.62
CA VAL A 21 7.70 -6.65 3.59
C VAL A 21 6.52 -5.95 2.91
N ALA A 22 6.78 -5.06 1.95
CA ALA A 22 5.74 -4.40 1.17
C ALA A 22 4.91 -5.41 0.37
N LEU A 23 5.54 -6.39 -0.26
CA LEU A 23 4.86 -7.45 -0.99
C LEU A 23 4.00 -8.31 -0.05
N LEU A 24 4.51 -8.71 1.10
CA LEU A 24 3.74 -9.45 2.11
C LEU A 24 2.53 -8.65 2.60
N ALA A 25 2.70 -7.35 2.82
CA ALA A 25 1.59 -6.47 3.20
C ALA A 25 0.50 -6.42 2.11
N VAL A 26 0.90 -6.34 0.83
CA VAL A 26 -0.03 -6.39 -0.30
C VAL A 26 -0.72 -7.74 -0.41
N VAL A 27 0.00 -8.86 -0.25
CA VAL A 27 -0.59 -10.21 -0.26
C VAL A 27 -1.64 -10.36 0.84
N LEU A 28 -1.34 -9.89 2.06
CA LEU A 28 -2.29 -9.90 3.18
C LEU A 28 -3.49 -9.00 2.91
N ALA A 29 -3.27 -7.83 2.29
CA ALA A 29 -4.36 -6.94 1.88
C ALA A 29 -5.26 -7.60 0.85
N THR A 30 -4.70 -8.26 -0.17
CA THR A 30 -5.46 -9.02 -1.17
C THR A 30 -6.32 -10.09 -0.50
N ALA A 31 -5.75 -10.91 0.41
CA ALA A 31 -6.52 -11.94 1.11
C ALA A 31 -7.65 -11.34 1.97
N THR A 32 -7.39 -10.20 2.62
CA THR A 32 -8.41 -9.47 3.40
C THR A 32 -9.50 -8.88 2.49
N GLN A 33 -9.11 -8.41 1.31
CA GLN A 33 -10.01 -7.86 0.31
C GLN A 33 -10.94 -8.94 -0.27
N GLU A 34 -10.40 -10.13 -0.59
CA GLU A 34 -11.20 -11.30 -0.99
C GLU A 34 -12.23 -11.66 0.08
N MET A 35 -11.82 -11.65 1.34
CA MET A 35 -12.72 -11.89 2.45
C MET A 35 -13.85 -10.85 2.48
N PHE A 36 -13.54 -9.55 2.34
CA PHE A 36 -14.56 -8.50 2.26
C PHE A 36 -15.48 -8.60 1.05
N ALA A 37 -14.94 -8.98 -0.11
CA ALA A 37 -15.71 -9.22 -1.33
C ALA A 37 -16.70 -10.38 -1.12
N SER A 38 -16.30 -11.44 -0.40
CA SER A 38 -17.20 -12.55 -0.05
C SER A 38 -18.38 -12.13 0.85
N PHE A 39 -18.24 -11.04 1.60
CA PHE A 39 -19.31 -10.44 2.40
C PHE A 39 -20.16 -9.42 1.62
N GLY A 40 -19.90 -9.21 0.32
CA GLY A 40 -20.65 -8.29 -0.53
C GLY A 40 -20.23 -6.82 -0.41
N MET A 41 -19.08 -6.52 0.21
CA MET A 41 -18.56 -5.15 0.26
C MET A 41 -17.82 -4.80 -1.04
N GLN A 42 -18.21 -3.71 -1.69
CA GLN A 42 -17.68 -3.29 -3.00
C GLN A 42 -16.45 -2.36 -2.92
N PHE A 43 -15.71 -2.36 -1.81
CA PHE A 43 -14.60 -1.43 -1.64
C PHE A 43 -13.28 -1.96 -2.21
N TYR A 44 -13.07 -1.90 -3.52
CA TYR A 44 -11.93 -2.54 -4.23
C TYR A 44 -10.53 -2.29 -3.63
N PHE A 45 -10.30 -1.11 -3.05
CA PHE A 45 -8.98 -0.70 -2.55
C PHE A 45 -8.86 -0.60 -1.02
N ALA A 46 -9.93 -0.81 -0.26
CA ALA A 46 -9.96 -0.46 1.16
C ALA A 46 -8.92 -1.24 2.00
N ALA A 47 -8.72 -2.53 1.72
CA ALA A 47 -7.72 -3.32 2.44
C ALA A 47 -6.27 -2.93 2.11
N PHE A 48 -6.03 -2.26 0.98
CA PHE A 48 -4.69 -1.90 0.53
C PHE A 48 -4.18 -0.59 1.14
N VAL A 49 -5.08 0.31 1.53
CA VAL A 49 -4.77 1.57 2.22
C VAL A 49 -3.87 1.36 3.45
N PRO A 50 -4.23 0.51 4.44
CA PRO A 50 -3.36 0.26 5.59
C PRO A 50 -2.07 -0.48 5.21
N ALA A 51 -2.09 -1.35 4.20
CA ALA A 51 -0.89 -2.06 3.75
C ALA A 51 0.16 -1.11 3.15
N ILE A 52 -0.26 -0.14 2.34
CA ILE A 52 0.61 0.87 1.74
C ILE A 52 1.18 1.80 2.81
N LEU A 53 0.36 2.19 3.79
CA LEU A 53 0.85 2.98 4.92
C LEU A 53 1.92 2.22 5.71
N ILE A 54 1.70 0.94 6.03
CA ILE A 54 2.69 0.11 6.73
C ILE A 54 3.96 -0.05 5.90
N ALA A 55 3.83 -0.30 4.58
CA ALA A 55 4.96 -0.39 3.66
C ALA A 55 5.76 0.92 3.60
N GLY A 56 5.08 2.07 3.54
CA GLY A 56 5.70 3.40 3.55
C GLY A 56 6.39 3.73 4.89
N LEU A 57 5.77 3.39 6.02
CA LEU A 57 6.36 3.63 7.34
C LEU A 57 7.61 2.76 7.56
N LEU A 58 7.53 1.46 7.28
CA LEU A 58 8.63 0.51 7.51
C LEU A 58 9.73 0.64 6.44
N GLY A 59 9.35 0.67 5.16
CA GLY A 59 10.29 0.65 4.04
C GLY A 59 10.58 2.01 3.39
N GLY A 60 9.86 3.05 3.78
CA GLY A 60 10.00 4.39 3.23
C GLY A 60 9.19 4.58 1.95
N ALA A 61 9.27 5.79 1.38
CA ALA A 61 8.57 6.13 0.14
C ALA A 61 8.77 5.09 -1.00
N PRO A 62 9.97 4.52 -1.25
CA PRO A 62 10.16 3.55 -2.33
C PRO A 62 9.36 2.25 -2.14
N ALA A 63 9.30 1.73 -0.92
CA ALA A 63 8.59 0.48 -0.62
C ALA A 63 7.07 0.66 -0.71
N GLY A 64 6.57 1.79 -0.20
CA GLY A 64 5.15 2.12 -0.33
C GLY A 64 4.75 2.46 -1.77
N ALA A 65 5.60 3.13 -2.54
CA ALA A 65 5.39 3.37 -3.96
C ALA A 65 5.33 2.04 -4.74
N PHE A 66 6.25 1.13 -4.46
CA PHE A 66 6.22 -0.23 -5.02
C PHE A 66 4.90 -0.94 -4.70
N ALA A 67 4.48 -0.96 -3.43
CA ALA A 67 3.19 -1.54 -3.01
C ALA A 67 2.01 -0.91 -3.77
N THR A 68 2.01 0.41 -3.94
CA THR A 68 0.97 1.14 -4.70
C THR A 68 0.94 0.69 -6.16
N ILE A 69 2.10 0.65 -6.81
CA ILE A 69 2.24 0.28 -8.22
C ILE A 69 1.78 -1.15 -8.47
N ILE A 70 2.12 -2.11 -7.60
CA ILE A 70 1.69 -3.50 -7.77
C ILE A 70 0.21 -3.71 -7.40
N THR A 71 -0.36 -2.87 -6.54
CA THR A 71 -1.77 -2.98 -6.14
C THR A 71 -2.69 -2.67 -7.31
N VAL A 72 -2.39 -1.67 -8.14
CA VAL A 72 -3.23 -1.29 -9.29
C VAL A 72 -3.52 -2.47 -10.24
N PRO A 73 -2.51 -3.18 -10.79
CA PRO A 73 -2.77 -4.31 -11.68
C PRO A 73 -3.39 -5.49 -10.96
N ILE A 74 -3.10 -5.72 -9.67
CA ILE A 74 -3.77 -6.77 -8.88
C ILE A 74 -5.26 -6.47 -8.77
N VAL A 75 -5.62 -5.25 -8.38
CA VAL A 75 -7.02 -4.87 -8.19
C VAL A 75 -7.78 -4.85 -9.50
N TRP A 76 -7.17 -4.27 -10.54
CA TRP A 76 -7.75 -4.26 -11.88
C TRP A 76 -8.01 -5.67 -12.41
N TRP A 77 -7.08 -6.61 -12.22
CA TRP A 77 -7.22 -7.96 -12.77
C TRP A 77 -8.10 -8.88 -11.91
N VAL A 78 -8.04 -8.77 -10.58
CA VAL A 78 -8.72 -9.71 -9.67
C VAL A 78 -10.10 -9.23 -9.24
N PHE A 79 -10.25 -7.93 -8.97
CA PHE A 79 -11.43 -7.39 -8.28
C PHE A 79 -12.31 -6.48 -9.15
N MET A 80 -11.87 -6.07 -10.33
CA MET A 80 -12.67 -5.24 -11.24
C MET A 80 -13.24 -6.09 -12.39
N PRO A 81 -14.52 -5.93 -12.75
CA PRO A 81 -15.09 -6.59 -13.92
C PRO A 81 -14.45 -6.09 -15.23
N PRO A 82 -14.17 -6.95 -16.23
CA PRO A 82 -14.27 -8.42 -16.19
C PRO A 82 -13.13 -9.08 -15.39
N TYR A 83 -13.50 -9.92 -14.44
CA TYR A 83 -12.55 -10.56 -13.52
C TYR A 83 -11.64 -11.55 -14.24
N PHE A 84 -10.34 -11.51 -13.93
CA PHE A 84 -9.28 -12.35 -14.48
C PHE A 84 -9.07 -12.21 -16.00
N GLU A 85 -9.63 -11.17 -16.61
CA GLU A 85 -9.47 -10.87 -18.03
C GLU A 85 -8.76 -9.53 -18.23
N PHE A 86 -7.97 -9.42 -19.30
CA PHE A 86 -7.33 -8.17 -19.68
C PHE A 86 -8.27 -7.37 -20.58
N ALA A 87 -9.12 -6.55 -19.97
CA ALA A 87 -9.99 -5.60 -20.66
C ALA A 87 -9.75 -4.17 -20.19
N TRP A 88 -10.05 -3.20 -21.06
CA TRP A 88 -9.91 -1.79 -20.71
C TRP A 88 -10.83 -1.43 -19.54
N PRO A 89 -10.32 -0.74 -18.50
CA PRO A 89 -11.15 -0.30 -17.38
C PRO A 89 -12.31 0.59 -17.85
N THR A 90 -13.43 0.51 -17.15
CA THR A 90 -14.55 1.44 -17.35
C THR A 90 -14.25 2.81 -16.73
N ALA A 91 -15.07 3.82 -17.04
CA ALA A 91 -14.90 5.16 -16.46
C ALA A 91 -14.94 5.13 -14.92
N ASP A 92 -15.81 4.32 -14.33
CA ASP A 92 -15.94 4.18 -12.88
C ASP A 92 -14.71 3.50 -12.24
N ASP A 93 -14.07 2.59 -12.97
CA ASP A 93 -12.81 1.95 -12.54
C ASP A 93 -11.66 2.95 -12.53
N TYR A 94 -11.60 3.84 -13.54
CA TYR A 94 -10.61 4.91 -13.59
C TYR A 94 -10.73 5.86 -12.40
N ASP A 95 -11.95 6.26 -12.02
CA ASP A 95 -12.19 7.13 -10.86
C ASP A 95 -11.75 6.46 -9.55
N SER A 96 -12.02 5.15 -9.42
CA SER A 96 -11.60 4.36 -8.27
C SER A 96 -10.08 4.25 -8.18
N ILE A 97 -9.41 3.95 -9.30
CA ILE A 97 -7.94 3.88 -9.39
C ILE A 97 -7.32 5.25 -9.11
N ALA A 98 -7.85 6.34 -9.68
CA ALA A 98 -7.35 7.69 -9.47
C ALA A 98 -7.46 8.11 -8.00
N THR A 99 -8.61 7.85 -7.37
CA THR A 99 -8.83 8.12 -5.95
C THR A 99 -7.87 7.31 -5.08
N PHE A 100 -7.63 6.05 -5.42
CA PHE A 100 -6.66 5.20 -4.74
C PHE A 100 -5.23 5.72 -4.89
N LEU A 101 -4.82 6.14 -6.09
CA LEU A 101 -3.49 6.69 -6.35
C LEU A 101 -3.26 7.99 -5.58
N LEU A 102 -4.26 8.89 -5.57
CA LEU A 102 -4.23 10.13 -4.78
C LEU A 102 -4.11 9.83 -3.28
N SER A 103 -4.94 8.92 -2.77
CA SER A 103 -4.92 8.49 -1.37
C SER A 103 -3.57 7.87 -1.00
N SER A 104 -3.02 7.01 -1.87
CA SER A 104 -1.72 6.38 -1.67
C SER A 104 -0.61 7.42 -1.68
N ALA A 105 -0.61 8.38 -2.62
CA ALA A 105 0.37 9.46 -2.65
C ALA A 105 0.37 10.28 -1.34
N LEU A 106 -0.82 10.59 -0.81
CA LEU A 106 -0.95 11.27 0.48
C LEU A 106 -0.37 10.42 1.63
N LEU A 107 -0.66 9.11 1.67
CA LEU A 107 -0.11 8.20 2.67
C LEU A 107 1.41 8.09 2.58
N LEU A 108 1.97 8.04 1.37
CA LEU A 108 3.41 8.02 1.17
C LEU A 108 4.04 9.33 1.66
N GLY A 109 3.48 10.48 1.31
CA GLY A 109 3.90 11.78 1.81
C GLY A 109 3.86 11.83 3.35
N PHE A 110 2.76 11.39 3.94
CA PHE A 110 2.63 11.31 5.40
C PHE A 110 3.68 10.39 6.02
N SER A 111 3.88 9.18 5.46
CA SER A 111 4.86 8.23 5.97
C SER A 111 6.29 8.77 5.91
N GLN A 112 6.60 9.53 4.86
CA GLN A 112 7.90 10.17 4.69
C GLN A 112 8.10 11.29 5.71
N LEU A 113 7.13 12.19 5.87
CA LEU A 113 7.17 13.26 6.88
C LEU A 113 7.29 12.70 8.29
N TYR A 114 6.58 11.59 8.57
CA TYR A 114 6.67 10.92 9.87
C TYR A 114 8.07 10.35 10.13
N ARG A 115 8.69 9.70 9.13
CA ARG A 115 10.07 9.20 9.24
C ARG A 115 11.07 10.34 9.44
N GLU A 116 10.90 11.45 8.73
CA GLU A 116 11.75 12.64 8.86
C GLU A 116 11.61 13.28 10.26
N ALA A 117 10.38 13.45 10.74
CA ALA A 117 10.12 13.96 12.09
C ALA A 117 10.76 13.06 13.17
N LEU A 118 10.64 11.74 13.04
CA LEU A 118 11.31 10.79 13.93
C LEU A 118 12.85 10.88 13.87
N ALA A 119 13.42 11.15 12.69
CA ALA A 119 14.86 11.33 12.54
C ALA A 119 15.34 12.64 13.20
N ILE A 120 14.54 13.71 13.12
CA ILE A 120 14.84 15.01 13.77
C ILE A 120 14.73 14.89 15.29
N LEU A 121 13.65 14.32 15.83
CA LEU A 121 13.44 14.14 17.27
C LEU A 121 14.47 13.22 17.95
N ARG A 122 15.27 12.50 17.15
CA ARG A 122 16.36 11.66 17.62
C ARG A 122 17.69 12.43 17.75
N LYS A 123 17.87 13.53 17.02
CA LYS A 123 19.02 14.42 17.19
C LYS A 123 18.88 15.22 18.48
#